data_AF-A0A927FTG5-F1
#
_entry.id   AF-A0A927FTG5-F1
#
_cell.length_a   1.000
_cell.length_b   1.000
_cell.length_c   1.000
_cell.angle_alpha   90.00
_cell.angle_beta   90.00
_cell.angle_gamma   90.00
#
_symmetry.space_group_name_H-M   'P 1'
#
loop_
_entity.id
_entity.type
_entity.pdbx_description
1 polymer ?
#
loop_
_entity_poly.entity_id
_entity_poly.type
_entity_poly.pdbx_seq_one_letter_code
_entity_poly.pdbx_strand_id
1 'polypeptide(L)' 'MNHPEIIKLQKFLQRTFNNRNIDVRPRAKLNDSVEVFIGEESIGLIHIDDEDGDKSYMFSMSILDIDLEDIE' A
#
# COMPACT_ATOMS: atom_id res chain seq x y z
N MET A 1 -1.70 -5.82 11.05
CA MET A 1 -1.87 -4.38 10.90
C MET A 1 -3.17 -3.98 11.56
N ASN A 2 -3.09 -3.08 12.52
CA ASN A 2 -4.28 -2.56 13.20
C ASN A 2 -4.77 -1.26 12.56
N HIS A 3 -5.99 -0.83 12.88
CA HIS A 3 -6.60 0.35 12.25
C HIS A 3 -5.76 1.64 12.38
N PRO A 4 -5.16 1.99 13.54
CA PRO A 4 -4.28 3.15 13.65
C PRO A 4 -3.05 3.10 12.73
N GLU A 5 -2.45 1.92 12.59
CA GLU A 5 -1.29 1.69 11.74
C GLU A 5 -1.63 1.87 10.25
N ILE A 6 -2.79 1.39 9.83
CA ILE A 6 -3.31 1.58 8.47
C ILE A 6 -3.48 3.08 8.15
N ILE A 7 -4.08 3.85 9.07
CA ILE A 7 -4.23 5.31 8.92
C ILE A 7 -2.85 5.99 8.81
N LYS A 8 -1.86 5.53 9.59
CA LYS A 8 -0.51 6.09 9.56
C LYS A 8 0.16 5.82 8.21
N LEU A 9 0.04 4.61 7.68
CA LEU A 9 0.56 4.24 6.35
C LEU A 9 -0.10 5.07 5.25
N GLN A 10 -1.41 5.22 5.28
CA GLN A 10 -2.13 6.05 4.31
C GLN A 10 -1.64 7.50 4.33
N LYS A 11 -1.59 8.14 5.51
CA LYS A 11 -1.10 9.51 5.64
C LYS A 11 0.35 9.66 5.16
N PHE A 12 1.18 8.65 5.43
CA PHE A 12 2.55 8.63 4.95
C PHE A 12 2.60 8.62 3.42
N LEU A 13 1.90 7.69 2.75
CA LEU A 13 1.87 7.63 1.28
C LEU A 13 1.29 8.91 0.66
N GLN A 14 0.17 9.40 1.21
CA GLN A 14 -0.47 10.64 0.74
C GLN A 14 0.49 11.84 0.81
N ARG A 15 1.30 11.93 1.87
CA ARG A 15 2.32 12.98 2.02
C ARG A 15 3.50 12.76 1.08
N THR A 16 4.03 11.54 1.02
CA THR A 16 5.22 11.18 0.24
C THR A 16 5.01 11.41 -1.25
N PHE A 17 3.85 11.00 -1.78
CA PHE A 17 3.52 11.16 -3.19
C PHE A 17 2.73 12.45 -3.49
N ASN A 18 2.49 13.29 -2.47
CA ASN A 18 1.65 14.48 -2.57
C ASN A 18 0.29 14.20 -3.24
N ASN A 19 -0.31 13.04 -2.92
CA ASN A 19 -1.54 12.56 -3.54
C ASN A 19 -2.55 12.15 -2.46
N ARG A 20 -3.56 12.99 -2.23
CA ARG A 20 -4.62 12.73 -1.22
C ARG A 20 -5.61 11.63 -1.63
N ASN A 21 -5.59 11.19 -2.88
CA ASN A 21 -6.49 10.16 -3.38
C ASN A 21 -6.01 8.74 -3.07
N ILE A 22 -4.81 8.59 -2.48
CA ILE A 22 -4.32 7.29 -2.01
C ILE A 22 -5.13 6.84 -0.79
N ASP A 23 -5.63 5.62 -0.86
CA ASP A 23 -6.39 4.94 0.19
C ASP A 23 -5.70 3.62 0.55
N VAL A 24 -5.71 3.25 1.84
CA VAL A 24 -5.08 2.00 2.31
C VAL A 24 -6.13 1.17 3.01
N ARG A 25 -6.47 0.02 2.43
CA ARG A 25 -7.61 -0.79 2.85
C ARG A 25 -7.16 -2.12 3.48
N PRO A 26 -7.80 -2.54 4.58
CA PRO A 26 -7.53 -3.85 5.17
C PRO A 26 -7.99 -4.97 4.24
N ARG A 27 -7.25 -6.09 4.24
CA ARG A 27 -7.64 -7.29 3.52
C ARG A 27 -8.48 -8.18 4.43
N ALA A 28 -9.56 -8.76 3.90
CA ALA A 28 -10.60 -9.44 4.68
C ALA A 28 -10.13 -10.66 5.52
N LYS A 29 -8.92 -11.19 5.29
CA LYS A 29 -8.41 -12.41 5.93
C LYS A 29 -6.93 -12.36 6.32
N LEU A 30 -6.26 -11.23 6.08
CA LEU A 30 -4.82 -11.12 6.19
C LEU A 30 -4.46 -9.90 7.01
N ASN A 31 -3.99 -10.15 8.24
CA ASN A 31 -3.54 -9.09 9.13
C ASN A 31 -2.06 -8.73 8.87
N ASP A 32 -1.36 -9.44 8.00
CA ASP A 32 0.04 -9.13 7.66
C ASP A 32 0.17 -8.09 6.54
N SER A 33 -0.93 -7.71 5.90
CA SER A 33 -0.89 -6.88 4.72
C SER A 33 -2.13 -6.02 4.54
N VAL A 34 -1.94 -4.94 3.78
CA VAL A 34 -2.99 -4.04 3.32
C VAL A 34 -2.82 -3.76 1.84
N GLU A 35 -3.91 -3.37 1.19
CA GLU A 35 -3.93 -3.04 -0.22
C GLU A 35 -4.04 -1.52 -0.39
N VAL A 36 -3.29 -0.99 -1.35
CA VAL A 36 -3.20 0.45 -1.63
C VAL A 36 -3.97 0.74 -2.90
N PHE A 37 -4.83 1.75 -2.85
CA PHE A 37 -5.70 2.15 -3.95
C PHE A 37 -5.51 3.62 -4.33
N ILE A 38 -5.75 3.93 -5.60
CA ILE A 38 -6.08 5.29 -6.06
C ILE A 38 -7.47 5.23 -6.67
N GLY A 39 -8.46 5.82 -6.00
CA GLY A 39 -9.87 5.66 -6.38
C GLY A 39 -10.36 4.21 -6.24
N GLU A 40 -10.69 3.58 -7.36
CA GLU A 40 -11.13 2.18 -7.42
C GLU A 40 -10.02 1.21 -7.86
N GLU A 41 -8.86 1.73 -8.30
CA GLU A 41 -7.75 0.94 -8.81
C GLU A 41 -6.80 0.51 -7.69
N SER A 42 -6.47 -0.78 -7.64
CA SER A 42 -5.45 -1.33 -6.74
C SER A 42 -4.06 -1.09 -7.35
N ILE A 43 -3.19 -0.40 -6.62
CA ILE A 43 -1.87 0.01 -7.09
C ILE A 43 -0.74 -0.71 -6.35
N GLY A 44 -1.04 -1.55 -5.36
CA GLY A 44 -0.02 -2.33 -4.68
C GLY A 44 -0.43 -2.85 -3.31
N LEU A 45 0.51 -3.54 -2.68
CA LEU A 45 0.36 -4.17 -1.38
C LEU A 45 1.44 -3.65 -0.43
N ILE A 46 1.07 -3.41 0.82
CA ILE A 46 2.03 -3.21 1.90
C ILE A 46 2.00 -4.44 2.80
N HIS A 47 3.16 -5.04 3.01
CA HIS A 47 3.37 -6.11 3.98
C HIS A 47 4.08 -5.58 5.22
N ILE A 48 3.70 -6.09 6.39
CA ILE A 48 4.45 -5.88 7.62
C ILE A 48 5.62 -6.86 7.64
N ASP A 49 6.78 -6.36 8.02
CA ASP A 49 7.94 -7.17 8.35
C ASP A 49 8.33 -6.83 9.79
N ASP A 50 8.41 -7.85 10.64
CA ASP A 50 8.60 -7.74 12.09
C ASP A 50 9.62 -8.79 12.53
N GLU A 51 10.77 -8.79 11.86
CA GLU A 51 11.93 -9.62 12.21
C GLU A 51 12.75 -8.96 13.34
N ASP A 52 13.13 -9.76 14.34
CA ASP A 52 14.04 -9.43 15.44
C ASP A 52 13.74 -8.12 16.22
N GLY A 53 12.50 -7.66 16.20
CA GLY A 53 12.04 -6.46 16.92
C GLY A 53 12.16 -5.16 16.13
N ASP A 54 12.64 -5.22 14.89
CA ASP A 54 12.71 -4.08 13.97
C ASP A 54 11.52 -4.10 13.01
N LYS A 55 10.45 -3.41 13.42
CA LYS A 55 9.24 -3.31 12.62
C LYS A 55 9.43 -2.42 11.39
N SER A 56 9.28 -3.01 10.21
CA SER A 56 9.31 -2.32 8.93
C SER A 56 8.10 -2.64 8.05
N TYR A 57 7.97 -1.94 6.91
CA TYR A 57 6.87 -2.12 5.97
C TYR A 57 7.41 -2.16 4.55
N MET A 58 7.06 -3.21 3.81
CA MET A 58 7.43 -3.37 2.42
C MET A 58 6.25 -2.97 1.53
N PHE A 59 6.40 -1.92 0.74
CA PHE A 59 5.43 -1.56 -0.30
C PHE A 59 5.86 -2.18 -1.64
N SER A 60 4.98 -2.97 -2.23
CA SER A 60 5.20 -3.65 -3.50
C SER A 60 4.10 -3.26 -4.49
N MET A 61 4.51 -2.83 -5.68
CA MET A 61 3.65 -2.52 -6.82
C MET A 61 4.12 -3.40 -7.97
N SER A 62 3.20 -4.20 -8.52
CA SER A 62 3.46 -4.97 -9.71
C SER A 62 3.12 -4.11 -10.92
N ILE A 63 4.06 -3.99 -11.84
CA ILE A 63 3.86 -3.33 -13.13
C ILE A 63 4.04 -4.42 -14.18
N LEU A 64 3.00 -4.67 -14.97
CA LEU A 64 3.00 -5.62 -16.08
C LEU A 64 3.26 -4.90 -17.39
N ASP A 65 3.72 -5.63 -18.40
CA ASP A 65 4.00 -5.07 -19.73
C ASP A 65 2.76 -4.41 -20.34
N ILE A 66 1.59 -5.03 -20.15
CA ILE A 66 0.29 -4.49 -20.58
C ILE A 66 -0.07 -3.14 -19.95
N ASP A 67 0.39 -2.87 -18.73
CA ASP A 67 0.13 -1.60 -18.05
C ASP A 67 0.93 -0.44 -18.68
N LEU A 68 1.94 -0.77 -19.48
CA LEU A 68 2.82 0.17 -20.16
C LEU A 68 2.47 0.37 -21.64
N GLU A 69 1.61 -0.47 -22.22
CA GLU A 69 1.27 -0.43 -23.65
C GLU A 69 0.70 0.94 -24.10
N ASP A 70 0.04 1.67 -23.21
CA ASP A 70 -0.58 2.99 -23.46
C ASP A 70 0.29 4.18 -23.01
N ILE A 71 1.53 3.94 -22.55
CA ILE A 71 2.44 4.96 -22.05
C ILE A 71 3.56 5.19 -23.09
N GLU A 72 3.49 6.31 -23.82
CA GLU A 72 4.51 6.76 -24.80
C GLU A 72 5.81 7.30 -24.18
#